data_AF-A0AAV6R8F4-F1
#
_entry.id   AF-A0AAV6R8F4-F1
#
_cell.length_a   1.000
_cell.length_b   1.000
_cell.length_c   1.000
_cell.angle_alpha   90.00
_cell.angle_beta   90.00
_cell.angle_gamma   90.00
#
_symmetry.space_group_name_H-M   'P 1'
#
loop_
_entity.id
_entity.type
_entity.pdbx_description
1 polymer ?
#
loop_
_entity_poly.entity_id
_entity_poly.type
_entity_poly.pdbx_seq_one_letter_code
_entity_poly.pdbx_strand_id
1 'polypeptide(L)'
;MRFPWIVTVITVMVSMGLVVVNVGQHQEMRKLEPIFMKQLKELTLKTERAENQQTFRTSVESLLVDATKAAEGMEAKLKDLVSEMEKKKTELNNCQMDQKRMNDEVEVGKKANTETEATFKSEAEAWNKELETLKQQMKGFSPVCKHVKQDPMADKLCGIERTEAPAAPEAPKAPEASKAPEAPNAPEAPAAPAAPEAPKAPEAPKAPEAPEAPKAPEAPEAPEAPKAPEAPEAPKTPEAPPPQ
;
A
#
# COMPACT_ATOMS: atom_id res chain seq x y z
N MET A 1 19.01 -32.28 111.06
CA MET A 1 19.12 -31.62 109.74
C MET A 1 19.42 -32.68 108.68
N ARG A 2 18.42 -33.15 107.91
CA ARG A 2 18.57 -34.20 106.86
C ARG A 2 17.73 -33.93 105.59
N PHE A 3 17.25 -32.71 105.39
CA PHE A 3 16.38 -32.33 104.26
C PHE A 3 17.05 -31.85 102.94
N PRO A 4 18.32 -31.40 102.88
CA PRO A 4 18.84 -30.82 101.62
C PRO A 4 19.09 -31.85 100.50
N TRP A 5 19.32 -33.13 100.83
CA TRP A 5 19.52 -34.19 99.85
C TRP A 5 18.21 -34.64 99.16
N ILE A 6 17.08 -34.58 99.87
CA ILE A 6 15.78 -34.98 99.30
C ILE A 6 15.32 -33.96 98.27
N VAL A 7 15.48 -32.67 98.55
CA VAL A 7 15.09 -31.59 97.62
C VAL A 7 15.93 -31.66 96.33
N THR A 8 17.24 -31.88 96.45
CA THR A 8 18.13 -32.00 95.28
C THR A 8 17.78 -33.21 94.40
N VAL A 9 17.46 -34.36 95.00
CA VAL A 9 17.01 -35.56 94.25
C VAL A 9 15.68 -35.31 93.52
N ILE A 10 14.71 -34.63 94.16
CA ILE A 10 13.43 -34.29 93.52
C ILE A 10 13.64 -33.31 92.36
N THR A 11 14.46 -32.27 92.53
CA THR A 11 14.76 -31.32 91.45
C THR A 11 15.44 -31.99 90.25
N VAL A 12 16.38 -32.91 90.50
CA VAL A 12 17.02 -33.69 89.44
C VAL A 12 16.00 -34.57 88.70
N MET A 13 15.13 -35.28 89.41
CA MET A 13 14.06 -36.10 88.80
C MET A 13 13.09 -35.27 87.95
N VAL A 14 12.67 -34.11 88.44
CA VAL A 14 11.79 -33.19 87.69
C VAL A 14 12.49 -32.64 86.46
N SER A 15 13.77 -32.26 86.57
CA SER A 15 14.55 -31.76 85.43
C SER A 15 14.74 -32.84 84.36
N MET A 16 15.00 -34.09 84.76
CA MET A 16 15.18 -35.20 83.83
C MET A 16 13.85 -35.58 83.16
N GLY A 17 12.73 -35.54 83.89
CA GLY A 17 11.39 -35.71 83.33
C GLY A 17 11.04 -34.64 82.29
N LEU A 18 11.34 -33.37 82.57
CA LEU A 18 11.17 -32.27 81.61
C LEU A 18 12.01 -32.44 80.35
N VAL A 19 13.26 -32.89 80.49
CA VAL A 19 14.14 -33.17 79.34
C VAL A 19 13.57 -34.32 78.51
N VAL A 20 13.09 -35.40 79.11
CA VAL A 20 12.49 -36.53 78.37
C VAL A 20 11.23 -36.11 77.61
N VAL A 21 10.36 -35.32 78.22
CA VAL A 21 9.17 -34.76 77.54
C VAL A 21 9.59 -33.87 76.38
N ASN A 22 10.57 -32.99 76.58
CA ASN A 22 11.03 -32.07 75.55
C ASN A 22 11.74 -32.81 74.39
N VAL A 23 12.56 -33.82 74.69
CA VAL A 23 13.18 -34.69 73.68
C VAL A 23 12.14 -35.52 72.94
N GLY A 24 11.12 -36.04 73.63
CA GLY A 24 10.00 -36.75 73.01
C GLY A 24 9.20 -35.86 72.06
N GLN A 25 8.88 -34.62 72.47
CA GLN A 25 8.22 -33.65 71.61
C GLN A 25 9.09 -33.22 70.42
N HIS A 26 10.39 -33.02 70.63
CA HIS A 26 11.32 -32.70 69.55
C HIS A 26 11.50 -33.87 68.56
N GLN A 27 11.43 -35.11 69.02
CA GLN A 27 11.45 -36.29 68.16
C GLN A 27 10.21 -36.38 67.27
N GLU A 28 9.02 -36.12 67.82
CA GLU A 28 7.79 -36.07 67.02
C GLU A 28 7.83 -34.91 66.02
N MET A 29 8.26 -33.71 66.43
CA MET A 29 8.39 -32.56 65.51
C MET A 29 9.35 -32.84 64.35
N ARG A 30 10.49 -33.52 64.59
CA ARG A 30 11.42 -33.92 63.52
C ARG A 30 10.82 -34.90 62.51
N LYS A 31 9.83 -35.70 62.89
CA LYS A 31 9.12 -36.60 61.95
C LYS A 31 8.11 -35.84 61.09
N LEU A 32 7.48 -34.82 61.64
CA LEU A 32 6.49 -34.00 60.94
C LEU A 32 7.11 -32.93 60.03
N GLU A 33 8.29 -32.41 60.37
CA GLU A 33 9.02 -31.39 59.61
C GLU A 33 9.18 -31.69 58.10
N PRO A 34 9.63 -32.89 57.65
CA PRO A 34 9.73 -33.19 56.22
C PRO A 34 8.36 -33.24 55.51
N ILE A 35 7.31 -33.66 56.22
CA ILE A 35 5.94 -33.71 55.69
C ILE A 35 5.42 -32.28 55.48
N PHE A 36 5.58 -31.41 56.48
CA PHE A 36 5.22 -29.99 56.39
C PHE A 36 6.02 -29.27 55.31
N MET A 37 7.34 -29.49 55.22
CA MET A 37 8.17 -28.87 54.20
C MET A 37 7.80 -29.32 52.79
N LYS A 38 7.40 -30.59 52.60
CA LYS A 38 6.89 -31.08 51.32
C LYS A 38 5.58 -30.39 50.94
N GLN A 39 4.64 -30.27 51.88
CA GLN A 39 3.37 -29.58 51.66
C GLN A 39 3.57 -28.08 51.39
N LEU A 40 4.46 -27.42 52.12
CA LEU A 40 4.80 -26.01 51.89
C LEU A 40 5.40 -25.81 50.50
N LYS A 41 6.37 -26.64 50.08
CA LYS A 41 6.93 -26.58 48.72
C LYS A 41 5.86 -26.79 47.64
N GLU A 42 4.96 -27.76 47.83
CA GLU A 42 3.87 -28.02 46.89
C GLU A 42 2.91 -26.83 46.81
N LEU A 43 2.56 -26.22 47.95
CA LEU A 43 1.70 -25.05 48.01
C LEU A 43 2.36 -23.84 47.36
N THR A 44 3.64 -23.57 47.65
CA THR A 44 4.42 -22.49 47.04
C THR A 44 4.49 -22.65 45.52
N LEU A 45 4.77 -23.85 45.03
CA LEU A 45 4.81 -24.14 43.58
C LEU A 45 3.44 -23.96 42.92
N LYS A 46 2.35 -24.36 43.61
CA LYS A 46 0.99 -24.10 43.11
C LYS A 46 0.67 -22.61 43.05
N THR A 47 1.07 -21.84 44.06
CA THR A 47 0.89 -20.38 44.08
C THR A 47 1.69 -19.72 42.96
N GLU A 48 2.96 -20.06 42.80
CA GLU A 48 3.81 -19.51 41.72
C GLU A 48 3.26 -19.87 40.34
N ARG A 49 2.76 -21.09 40.14
CA ARG A 49 2.06 -21.48 38.91
C ARG A 49 0.80 -20.63 38.68
N ALA A 50 0.01 -20.39 39.73
CA ALA A 50 -1.21 -19.59 39.64
C ALA A 50 -0.90 -18.12 39.30
N GLU A 51 0.12 -17.54 39.92
CA GLU A 51 0.59 -16.19 39.64
C GLU A 51 1.10 -16.07 38.19
N ASN A 52 1.96 -16.99 37.75
CA ASN A 52 2.45 -17.04 36.37
C ASN A 52 1.30 -17.18 35.36
N GLN A 53 0.30 -18.01 35.66
CA GLN A 53 -0.89 -18.17 34.82
C GLN A 53 -1.72 -16.88 34.78
N GLN A 54 -1.84 -16.17 35.91
CA GLN A 54 -2.55 -14.91 36.00
C GLN A 54 -1.84 -13.82 35.22
N THR A 55 -0.52 -13.69 35.36
CA THR A 55 0.30 -12.75 34.58
C THR A 55 0.18 -13.03 33.09
N PHE A 56 0.24 -14.30 32.68
CA PHE A 56 0.03 -14.68 31.28
C PHE A 56 -1.37 -14.28 30.79
N ARG A 57 -2.43 -14.55 31.56
CA ARG A 57 -3.79 -14.12 31.21
C ARG A 57 -3.89 -12.61 31.03
N THR A 58 -3.36 -11.82 31.96
CA THR A 58 -3.41 -10.36 31.85
C THR A 58 -2.62 -9.83 30.65
N SER A 59 -1.50 -10.49 30.31
CA SER A 59 -0.72 -10.14 29.11
C SER A 59 -1.49 -10.45 27.83
N VAL A 60 -2.18 -11.61 27.77
CA VAL A 60 -3.04 -11.97 26.65
C VAL A 60 -4.23 -11.02 26.53
N GLU A 61 -4.87 -10.63 27.64
CA GLU A 61 -5.97 -9.66 27.64
C GLU A 61 -5.51 -8.29 27.12
N SER A 62 -4.33 -7.82 27.54
CA SER A 62 -3.74 -6.59 27.01
C SER A 62 -3.50 -6.68 25.49
N LEU A 63 -2.90 -7.79 25.03
CA LEU A 63 -2.67 -8.02 23.60
C LEU A 63 -3.99 -8.06 22.82
N LEU A 64 -5.04 -8.63 23.39
CA LEU A 64 -6.35 -8.73 22.77
C LEU A 64 -7.01 -7.35 22.65
N VAL A 65 -6.85 -6.48 23.66
CA VAL A 65 -7.29 -5.08 23.60
C VAL A 65 -6.53 -4.31 22.52
N ASP A 66 -5.21 -4.45 22.46
CA ASP A 66 -4.38 -3.79 21.44
C ASP A 66 -4.73 -4.26 20.03
N ALA A 67 -4.92 -5.57 19.83
CA ALA A 67 -5.35 -6.14 18.57
C ALA A 67 -6.74 -5.64 18.14
N THR A 68 -7.68 -5.53 19.08
CA THR A 68 -9.03 -5.00 18.82
C THR A 68 -8.95 -3.53 18.39
N LYS A 69 -8.17 -2.71 19.10
CA LYS A 69 -7.97 -1.30 18.74
C LYS A 69 -7.30 -1.13 17.39
N ALA A 70 -6.34 -2.00 17.05
CA ALA A 70 -5.72 -2.02 15.74
C ALA A 70 -6.73 -2.40 14.63
N ALA A 71 -7.63 -3.36 14.90
CA ALA A 71 -8.70 -3.74 13.99
C ALA A 71 -9.70 -2.60 13.76
N GLU A 72 -10.14 -1.91 14.81
CA GLU A 72 -11.00 -0.72 14.70
C GLU A 72 -10.31 0.40 13.90
N GLY A 73 -9.02 0.62 14.13
CA GLY A 73 -8.22 1.58 13.35
C GLY A 73 -8.12 1.22 11.88
N MET A 74 -8.01 -0.07 11.55
CA MET A 74 -8.05 -0.56 10.17
C MET A 74 -9.43 -0.40 9.54
N GLU A 75 -10.51 -0.68 10.28
CA GLU A 75 -11.88 -0.47 9.81
C GLU A 75 -12.15 1.00 9.48
N ALA A 76 -11.68 1.92 10.33
CA ALA A 76 -11.80 3.35 10.08
C ALA A 76 -11.08 3.77 8.79
N LYS A 77 -9.84 3.29 8.59
CA LYS A 77 -9.10 3.52 7.33
C LYS A 77 -9.79 2.91 6.12
N LEU A 78 -10.40 1.74 6.28
CA LEU A 78 -11.12 1.07 5.19
C LEU A 78 -12.39 1.84 4.80
N LYS A 79 -13.13 2.37 5.78
CA LYS A 79 -14.28 3.26 5.53
C LYS A 79 -13.87 4.52 4.77
N ASP A 80 -12.76 5.14 5.15
CA ASP A 80 -12.21 6.32 4.48
C ASP A 80 -11.80 6.00 3.03
N LEU A 81 -11.06 4.91 2.82
CA LEU A 81 -10.67 4.44 1.48
C LEU A 81 -11.87 4.14 0.57
N VAL A 82 -12.92 3.53 1.13
CA VAL A 82 -14.16 3.24 0.39
C VAL A 82 -14.86 4.53 0.01
N SER A 83 -14.88 5.54 0.90
CA SER A 83 -15.45 6.86 0.57
C SER A 83 -14.68 7.55 -0.54
N GLU A 84 -13.34 7.54 -0.50
CA GLU A 84 -12.50 8.08 -1.58
C GLU A 84 -12.73 7.33 -2.90
N MET A 85 -12.86 6.00 -2.86
CA MET A 85 -13.11 5.18 -4.05
C MET A 85 -14.46 5.52 -4.70
N GLU A 86 -15.53 5.69 -3.93
CA GLU A 86 -16.84 6.11 -4.46
C GLU A 86 -16.81 7.53 -5.04
N LYS A 87 -16.06 8.45 -4.42
CA LYS A 87 -15.83 9.78 -4.99
C LYS A 87 -15.10 9.69 -6.33
N LYS A 88 -14.00 8.91 -6.39
CA LYS A 88 -13.22 8.70 -7.61
C LYS A 88 -14.01 8.03 -8.72
N LYS A 89 -14.88 7.08 -8.36
CA LYS A 89 -15.82 6.44 -9.30
C LYS A 89 -16.80 7.45 -9.89
N THR A 90 -17.31 8.38 -9.08
CA THR A 90 -18.18 9.45 -9.57
C THR A 90 -17.44 10.40 -10.51
N GLU A 91 -16.21 10.80 -10.14
CA GLU A 91 -15.33 11.60 -11.01
C GLU A 91 -15.05 10.89 -12.35
N LEU A 92 -14.79 9.58 -12.32
CA LEU A 92 -14.56 8.77 -13.52
C LEU A 92 -15.79 8.73 -14.43
N ASN A 93 -16.99 8.54 -13.87
CA ASN A 93 -18.23 8.55 -14.64
C ASN A 93 -18.46 9.92 -15.32
N ASN A 94 -18.19 11.02 -14.60
CA ASN A 94 -18.29 12.36 -15.17
C ASN A 94 -17.28 12.57 -16.30
N CYS A 95 -16.02 12.16 -16.09
CA CYS A 95 -14.97 12.23 -17.10
C CYS A 95 -15.32 11.41 -18.35
N GLN A 96 -15.93 10.24 -18.18
CA GLN A 96 -16.38 9.41 -19.29
C GLN A 96 -17.52 10.06 -20.09
N MET A 97 -18.45 10.73 -19.41
CA MET A 97 -19.50 11.51 -20.08
C MET A 97 -18.91 12.70 -20.86
N ASP A 98 -17.97 13.43 -20.27
CA ASP A 98 -17.28 14.53 -20.94
C ASP A 98 -16.46 14.04 -22.14
N GLN A 99 -15.78 12.89 -22.02
CA GLN A 99 -15.07 12.27 -23.14
C GLN A 99 -16.03 11.93 -24.28
N LYS A 100 -17.22 11.41 -23.96
CA LYS A 100 -18.24 11.13 -24.98
C LYS A 100 -18.71 12.42 -25.66
N ARG A 101 -19.02 13.47 -24.90
CA ARG A 101 -19.41 14.79 -25.45
C ARG A 101 -18.33 15.35 -26.37
N MET A 102 -17.07 15.30 -25.94
CA MET A 102 -15.93 15.75 -26.75
C MET A 102 -15.82 14.96 -28.06
N ASN A 103 -15.99 13.65 -28.03
CA ASN A 103 -15.97 12.84 -29.24
C ASN A 103 -17.12 13.20 -30.19
N ASP A 104 -18.33 13.43 -29.66
CA ASP A 104 -19.48 13.85 -30.45
C ASP A 104 -19.24 15.25 -31.10
N GLU A 105 -18.66 16.21 -30.34
CA GLU A 105 -18.28 17.54 -30.86
C GLU A 105 -17.22 17.45 -31.96
N VAL A 106 -16.22 16.57 -31.81
CA VAL A 106 -15.21 16.32 -32.83
C VAL A 106 -15.83 15.74 -34.10
N GLU A 107 -16.77 14.80 -33.99
CA GLU A 107 -17.48 14.26 -35.16
C GLU A 107 -18.31 15.32 -35.88
N VAL A 108 -19.01 16.18 -35.13
CA VAL A 108 -19.77 17.30 -35.69
C VAL A 108 -18.84 18.29 -36.39
N GLY A 109 -17.74 18.69 -35.75
CA GLY A 109 -16.75 19.58 -36.34
C GLY A 109 -16.12 19.00 -37.60
N LYS A 110 -15.84 17.69 -37.62
CA LYS A 110 -15.31 17.00 -38.80
C LYS A 110 -16.30 17.04 -39.97
N LYS A 111 -17.59 16.77 -39.72
CA LYS A 111 -18.64 16.87 -40.75
C LYS A 111 -18.76 18.28 -41.29
N ALA A 112 -18.85 19.27 -40.40
CA ALA A 112 -18.93 20.67 -40.78
C ALA A 112 -17.73 21.10 -41.64
N ASN A 113 -16.51 20.70 -41.27
CA ASN A 113 -15.30 20.98 -42.02
C ASN A 113 -15.31 20.34 -43.42
N THR A 114 -15.76 19.08 -43.54
CA THR A 114 -15.88 18.43 -44.87
C THR A 114 -16.93 19.09 -45.76
N GLU A 115 -18.02 19.57 -45.16
CA GLU A 115 -19.06 20.30 -45.89
C GLU A 115 -18.56 21.67 -46.34
N THR A 116 -17.90 22.43 -45.47
CA THR A 116 -17.29 23.72 -45.84
C THR A 116 -16.21 23.55 -46.90
N GLU A 117 -15.38 22.50 -46.81
CA GLU A 117 -14.38 22.22 -47.84
C GLU A 117 -15.04 21.93 -49.20
N ALA A 118 -16.16 21.21 -49.21
CA ALA A 118 -16.93 20.94 -50.42
C ALA A 118 -17.56 22.21 -51.01
N THR A 119 -18.10 23.10 -50.18
CA THR A 119 -18.67 24.39 -50.64
C THR A 119 -17.58 25.31 -51.17
N PHE A 120 -16.43 25.41 -50.50
CA PHE A 120 -15.30 26.21 -50.98
C PHE A 120 -14.79 25.72 -52.34
N LYS A 121 -14.71 24.39 -52.54
CA LYS A 121 -14.30 23.83 -53.83
C LYS A 121 -15.29 24.15 -54.94
N SER A 122 -16.59 23.99 -54.69
CA SER A 122 -17.61 24.27 -55.72
C SER A 122 -17.71 25.76 -56.05
N GLU A 123 -17.58 26.66 -55.08
CA GLU A 123 -17.51 28.11 -55.31
C GLU A 123 -16.25 28.49 -56.10
N ALA A 124 -15.08 27.93 -55.75
CA ALA A 124 -13.85 28.17 -56.48
C ALA A 124 -13.96 27.73 -57.96
N GLU A 125 -14.60 26.59 -58.23
CA GLU A 125 -14.88 26.13 -59.59
C GLU A 125 -15.85 27.07 -60.33
N ALA A 126 -16.87 27.60 -59.65
CA ALA A 126 -17.81 28.57 -60.23
C ALA A 126 -17.11 29.89 -60.61
N TRP A 127 -16.31 30.46 -59.70
CA TRP A 127 -15.53 31.67 -59.97
C TRP A 127 -14.55 31.47 -61.12
N ASN A 128 -13.91 30.31 -61.22
CA ASN A 128 -13.03 30.00 -62.36
C ASN A 128 -13.80 29.97 -63.69
N LYS A 129 -15.03 29.44 -63.72
CA LYS A 129 -15.86 29.45 -64.93
C LYS A 129 -16.28 30.87 -65.34
N GLU A 130 -16.66 31.70 -64.37
CA GLU A 130 -16.99 33.11 -64.64
C GLU A 130 -15.77 33.86 -65.19
N LEU A 131 -14.60 33.63 -64.60
CA LEU A 131 -13.35 34.24 -65.02
C LEU A 131 -12.97 33.84 -66.46
N GLU A 132 -13.11 32.56 -66.83
CA GLU A 132 -12.90 32.13 -68.23
C GLU A 132 -13.96 32.70 -69.19
N THR A 133 -15.22 32.80 -68.75
CA THR A 133 -16.30 33.43 -69.55
C THR A 133 -16.00 34.90 -69.80
N LEU A 134 -15.61 35.66 -68.77
CA LEU A 134 -15.20 37.05 -68.84
C LEU A 134 -13.98 37.22 -69.76
N LYS A 135 -12.97 36.35 -69.65
CA LYS A 135 -11.82 36.35 -70.57
C LYS A 135 -12.27 36.12 -72.01
N GLN A 136 -13.26 35.26 -72.25
CA GLN A 136 -13.76 34.98 -73.60
C GLN A 136 -14.62 36.13 -74.15
N GLN A 137 -15.42 36.77 -73.30
CA GLN A 137 -16.14 38.01 -73.66
C GLN A 137 -15.17 39.14 -74.01
N MET A 138 -14.07 39.27 -73.27
CA MET A 138 -13.00 40.24 -73.57
C MET A 138 -12.27 39.95 -74.89
N LYS A 139 -12.17 38.67 -75.30
CA LYS A 139 -11.63 38.28 -76.62
C LYS A 139 -12.62 38.53 -77.77
N GLY A 140 -13.92 38.56 -77.48
CA GLY A 140 -14.96 38.90 -78.43
C GLY A 140 -15.06 40.41 -78.60
N PHE A 141 -14.45 40.95 -79.66
CA PHE A 141 -14.57 42.36 -80.05
C PHE A 141 -16.00 42.89 -79.90
N SER A 142 -16.18 43.96 -79.12
CA SER A 142 -17.50 44.59 -78.96
C SER A 142 -18.00 45.08 -80.32
N PRO A 143 -19.24 44.76 -80.73
CA PRO A 143 -19.82 45.26 -81.99
C PRO A 143 -19.94 46.79 -82.02
N VAL A 144 -19.83 47.45 -80.86
CA VAL A 144 -19.71 48.90 -80.73
C VAL A 144 -18.42 49.40 -81.39
N CYS A 145 -17.33 48.63 -81.35
CA CYS A 145 -16.05 48.96 -81.99
C CYS A 145 -16.11 49.10 -83.51
N LYS A 146 -17.16 48.57 -84.17
CA LYS A 146 -17.41 48.83 -85.61
C LYS A 146 -17.95 50.24 -85.88
N HIS A 147 -18.49 50.92 -84.86
CA HIS A 147 -19.16 52.21 -84.97
C HIS A 147 -18.39 53.34 -84.28
N VAL A 148 -17.27 53.03 -83.62
CA VAL A 148 -16.41 54.05 -83.01
C VAL A 148 -15.52 54.65 -84.10
N LYS A 149 -15.48 55.98 -84.18
CA LYS A 149 -14.54 56.70 -85.06
C LYS A 149 -13.12 56.42 -84.61
N GLN A 150 -12.20 56.29 -85.57
CA GLN A 150 -10.78 56.10 -85.32
C GLN A 150 -10.25 57.16 -84.35
N ASP A 151 -9.98 56.73 -83.12
CA ASP A 151 -9.35 57.51 -82.09
C ASP A 151 -8.40 56.57 -81.34
N PRO A 152 -7.13 56.96 -81.09
CA PRO A 152 -6.13 56.09 -80.48
C PRO A 152 -6.53 55.57 -79.09
N MET A 153 -7.45 56.24 -78.39
CA MET A 153 -7.98 55.77 -77.11
C MET A 153 -9.05 54.67 -77.29
N ALA A 154 -9.82 54.74 -78.38
CA ALA A 154 -10.82 53.74 -78.73
C ALA A 154 -10.20 52.44 -79.26
N ASP A 155 -9.11 52.53 -80.02
CA ASP A 155 -8.42 51.35 -80.57
C ASP A 155 -7.86 50.43 -79.46
N LYS A 156 -7.37 51.01 -78.35
CA LYS A 156 -6.92 50.27 -77.16
C LYS A 156 -8.06 49.59 -76.39
N LEU A 157 -9.21 50.26 -76.28
CA LEU A 157 -10.39 49.70 -75.60
C LEU A 157 -11.06 48.60 -76.45
N CYS A 158 -10.86 48.65 -77.76
CA CYS A 158 -11.40 47.68 -78.70
C CYS A 158 -10.47 46.50 -79.02
N GLY A 159 -9.23 46.48 -78.51
CA GLY A 159 -8.31 45.35 -78.68
C GLY A 159 -7.78 45.18 -80.12
N ILE A 160 -7.83 46.21 -80.97
CA ILE A 160 -7.24 46.18 -82.31
C ILE A 160 -5.72 46.34 -82.15
N GLU A 161 -4.97 45.24 -82.00
CA GLU A 161 -3.52 45.30 -82.11
C GLU A 161 -3.11 45.43 -83.58
N ARG A 162 -2.89 46.66 -84.05
CA ARG A 162 -1.94 46.90 -85.13
C ARG A 162 -0.60 47.25 -84.50
N THR A 163 0.33 46.32 -84.62
CA THR A 163 1.71 46.43 -84.18
C THR A 163 2.40 47.62 -84.87
N GLU A 164 2.55 48.74 -84.17
CA GLU A 164 3.86 49.31 -83.79
C GLU A 164 3.68 50.55 -82.90
N ALA A 165 4.54 50.66 -81.88
CA ALA A 165 4.44 51.56 -80.73
C ALA A 165 4.81 53.02 -81.04
N PRO A 166 4.38 53.94 -80.16
CA PRO A 166 5.38 54.54 -79.28
C PRO A 166 5.03 54.31 -77.81
N ALA A 167 6.08 54.13 -76.99
CA ALA A 167 5.99 53.89 -75.56
C ALA A 167 5.18 54.99 -74.85
N ALA A 168 4.15 54.59 -74.11
CA ALA A 168 3.42 55.46 -73.19
C ALA A 168 4.17 55.55 -71.85
N PRO A 169 4.08 56.68 -71.12
CA PRO A 169 4.73 56.85 -69.82
C PRO A 169 4.26 55.78 -68.84
N GLU A 170 5.18 55.27 -68.02
CA GLU A 170 4.88 54.28 -66.99
C GLU A 170 3.72 54.76 -66.11
N ALA A 171 2.68 53.93 -66.01
CA ALA A 171 1.57 54.16 -65.10
C ALA A 171 2.13 54.26 -63.66
N PRO A 172 1.57 55.12 -62.79
CA PRO A 172 1.95 55.11 -61.38
C PRO A 172 1.76 53.69 -60.85
N LYS A 173 2.82 53.13 -60.27
CA LYS A 173 2.77 51.82 -59.59
C LYS A 173 1.53 51.80 -58.72
N ALA A 174 0.66 50.80 -58.95
CA ALA A 174 -0.44 50.53 -58.05
C ALA A 174 0.11 50.52 -56.61
N PRO A 175 -0.55 51.17 -55.63
CA PRO A 175 -0.14 51.05 -54.25
C PRO A 175 -0.01 49.55 -53.96
N GLU A 176 1.17 49.12 -53.50
CA GLU A 176 1.36 47.75 -53.07
C GLU A 176 0.21 47.42 -52.13
N ALA A 177 -0.59 46.41 -52.51
CA ALA A 177 -1.69 45.97 -51.68
C ALA A 177 -1.11 45.78 -50.29
N SER A 178 -1.62 46.53 -49.31
CA SER A 178 -1.20 46.40 -47.92
C SER A 178 -1.21 44.91 -47.62
N LYS A 179 -0.01 44.38 -47.35
CA LYS A 179 0.19 42.97 -47.05
C LYS A 179 -0.87 42.62 -46.02
N ALA A 180 -1.79 41.72 -46.37
CA ALA A 180 -2.81 41.29 -45.43
C ALA A 180 -2.08 40.95 -44.13
N PRO A 181 -2.53 41.47 -42.96
CA PRO A 181 -1.87 41.17 -41.71
C PRO A 181 -1.72 39.66 -41.64
N GLU A 182 -0.48 39.18 -41.45
CA GLU A 182 -0.23 37.77 -41.23
C GLU A 182 -1.22 37.30 -40.17
N ALA A 183 -2.02 36.29 -40.52
CA ALA A 183 -2.95 35.72 -39.57
C ALA A 183 -2.13 35.42 -38.30
N PRO A 184 -2.58 35.88 -37.12
CA PRO A 184 -1.86 35.59 -35.89
C PRO A 184 -1.65 34.08 -35.86
N ASN A 185 -0.40 33.66 -35.71
CA ASN A 185 -0.07 32.24 -35.57
C ASN A 185 -1.04 31.67 -34.53
N ALA A 186 -1.73 30.59 -34.90
CA ALA A 186 -2.57 29.89 -33.94
C ALA A 186 -1.71 29.64 -32.70
N PRO A 187 -2.19 30.00 -31.49
CA PRO A 187 -1.44 29.72 -30.29
C PRO A 187 -1.06 28.24 -30.31
N GLU A 188 0.23 27.94 -30.14
CA GLU A 188 0.68 26.56 -30.01
C GLU A 188 -0.21 25.90 -28.95
N ALA A 189 -0.83 24.79 -29.33
CA ALA A 189 -1.65 24.03 -28.40
C ALA A 189 -0.78 23.77 -27.16
N PRO A 190 -1.26 24.08 -25.94
CA PRO A 190 -0.49 23.83 -24.75
C PRO A 190 -0.07 22.36 -24.77
N ALA A 191 1.23 22.13 -24.61
CA ALA A 191 1.77 20.78 -24.57
C ALA A 191 0.93 19.95 -23.59
N ALA A 192 0.46 18.79 -24.05
CA ALA A 192 -0.34 17.92 -23.21
C ALA A 192 0.40 17.72 -21.88
N PRO A 193 -0.27 17.88 -20.72
CA PRO A 193 0.38 17.68 -19.44
C PRO A 193 1.03 16.30 -19.46
N ALA A 194 2.30 16.24 -19.07
CA ALA A 194 3.02 15.00 -18.97
C ALA A 194 2.17 14.02 -18.15
N ALA A 195 1.98 12.80 -18.68
CA ALA A 195 1.24 11.78 -17.96
C ALA A 195 1.86 11.65 -16.56
N PRO A 196 1.03 11.66 -15.49
CA PRO A 196 1.54 11.50 -14.15
C PRO A 196 2.38 10.21 -14.09
N GLU A 197 3.60 10.31 -13.57
CA GLU A 197 4.45 9.15 -13.38
C GLU A 197 3.65 8.10 -12.61
N ALA A 198 3.64 6.87 -13.13
CA ALA A 198 2.96 5.77 -12.45
C ALA A 198 3.52 5.68 -11.03
N PRO A 199 2.66 5.60 -9.99
CA PRO A 199 3.11 5.47 -8.63
C PRO A 199 4.04 4.26 -8.56
N LYS A 200 5.26 4.47 -8.04
CA LYS A 200 6.20 3.39 -7.78
C LYS A 200 5.47 2.32 -6.96
N ALA A 201 5.49 1.09 -7.46
CA ALA A 201 4.94 -0.03 -6.71
C ALA A 201 5.59 -0.04 -5.32
N PRO A 202 4.78 -0.17 -4.24
CA PRO A 202 5.33 -0.27 -2.91
C PRO A 202 6.31 -1.45 -2.86
N GLU A 203 7.48 -1.23 -2.27
CA GLU A 203 8.43 -2.31 -2.05
C GLU A 203 7.75 -3.44 -1.28
N ALA A 204 7.89 -4.67 -1.79
CA ALA A 204 7.33 -5.83 -1.13
C ALA A 204 7.87 -5.89 0.31
N PRO A 205 7.00 -6.11 1.31
CA PRO A 205 7.45 -6.26 2.68
C PRO A 205 8.46 -7.40 2.76
N LYS A 206 9.61 -7.15 3.39
CA LYS A 206 10.60 -8.19 3.68
C LYS A 206 9.90 -9.33 4.40
N ALA A 207 10.06 -10.54 3.87
CA ALA A 207 9.57 -11.74 4.52
C ALA A 207 10.13 -11.80 5.96
N PRO A 208 9.29 -12.08 6.97
CA PRO A 208 9.77 -12.24 8.33
C PRO A 208 10.80 -13.38 8.36
N GLU A 209 11.89 -13.17 9.10
CA GLU A 209 12.89 -14.21 9.32
C GLU A 209 12.21 -15.41 9.98
N ALA A 210 12.51 -16.61 9.47
CA ALA A 210 11.96 -17.83 10.03
C ALA A 210 12.44 -17.97 11.49
N PRO A 211 11.54 -18.30 12.43
CA PRO A 211 11.92 -18.51 13.82
C PRO A 211 12.96 -19.64 13.90
N GLU A 212 14.02 -19.41 14.68
CA GLU A 212 15.03 -20.44 14.95
C GLU A 212 14.36 -21.68 15.53
N ALA A 213 14.72 -22.85 14.99
CA ALA A 213 14.19 -24.11 15.46
C ALA A 213 14.56 -24.32 16.94
N PRO A 214 13.61 -24.75 17.79
CA PRO A 214 13.90 -25.02 19.19
C PRO A 214 14.98 -26.11 19.29
N LYS A 215 15.99 -25.87 20.14
CA LYS A 215 17.01 -26.89 20.44
C LYS A 215 16.33 -28.15 20.96
N ALA A 216 16.74 -29.30 20.42
CA ALA A 216 16.25 -30.59 20.87
C ALA A 216 16.56 -30.76 22.38
N PRO A 217 15.62 -31.29 23.17
CA PRO A 217 15.86 -31.58 24.58
C PRO A 217 16.98 -32.59 24.73
N GLU A 218 17.88 -32.36 25.70
CA GLU A 218 18.93 -33.31 26.04
C GLU A 218 18.30 -34.63 26.51
N ALA A 219 18.85 -35.75 26.03
CA ALA A 219 18.35 -37.07 26.38
C ALA A 219 18.53 -37.31 27.89
N PRO A 220 17.54 -37.91 28.57
CA PRO A 220 17.66 -38.21 29.99
C PRO A 220 18.78 -39.21 30.23
N GLU A 221 19.61 -38.94 31.24
CA GLU A 221 20.65 -39.88 31.68
C GLU A 221 20.03 -41.23 32.08
N ALA A 222 20.67 -42.31 31.65
CA ALA A 222 20.19 -43.66 31.94
C ALA A 222 20.22 -43.92 33.46
N PRO A 223 19.19 -44.57 34.02
CA PRO A 223 19.16 -44.89 35.45
C PRO A 223 20.31 -45.85 35.81
N GLU A 224 21.00 -45.56 36.91
CA GLU A 224 22.02 -46.44 37.46
C GLU A 224 21.43 -47.82 37.79
N ALA A 225 22.15 -48.88 37.41
CA ALA A 225 21.71 -50.23 37.66
C ALA A 225 21.62 -50.52 39.17
N PRO A 226 20.59 -51.24 39.64
CA PRO A 226 20.46 -51.58 41.05
C PRO A 226 21.62 -52.45 41.50
N LYS A 227 22.21 -52.13 42.67
CA LYS A 227 23.22 -52.96 43.32
C LYS A 227 22.64 -54.34 43.61
N ALA A 228 23.41 -55.38 43.28
CA ALA A 228 23.05 -56.76 43.56
C ALA A 228 22.86 -56.97 45.07
N PRO A 229 21.87 -57.77 45.50
CA PRO A 229 21.66 -58.08 46.91
C PRO A 229 22.84 -58.87 47.47
N GLU A 230 23.27 -58.52 48.69
CA GLU A 230 24.28 -59.28 49.41
C GLU A 230 23.78 -60.69 49.73
N ALA A 231 24.65 -61.68 49.55
CA ALA A 231 24.31 -63.07 49.81
C ALA A 231 24.06 -63.30 51.31
N PRO A 232 23.06 -64.13 51.67
CA PRO A 232 22.78 -64.43 53.07
C PRO A 232 23.95 -65.15 53.73
N GLU A 233 24.32 -64.71 54.94
CA GLU A 233 25.33 -65.38 55.75
C GLU A 233 24.92 -66.82 56.06
N ALA A 234 25.89 -67.74 55.95
CA ALA A 234 25.66 -69.15 56.20
C ALA A 234 25.27 -69.40 57.67
N PRO A 235 24.34 -70.34 57.95
CA PRO A 235 23.91 -70.65 59.30
C PRO A 235 25.09 -71.18 60.13
N LYS A 236 25.31 -70.57 61.30
CA LYS A 236 26.30 -71.04 62.26
C LYS A 236 25.93 -72.43 62.76
N THR A 237 26.91 -73.33 62.72
CA THR A 237 26.77 -74.70 63.21
C THR A 237 26.53 -74.68 64.73
N PRO A 238 25.57 -75.45 65.28
CA PRO A 238 25.36 -75.50 66.71
C PRO A 238 26.57 -76.12 67.42
N GLU A 239 27.08 -75.46 68.46
CA GLU A 239 28.06 -76.07 69.36
C GLU A 239 27.44 -77.27 70.09
N ALA A 240 28.20 -78.36 70.14
CA ALA A 240 27.79 -79.58 70.83
C ALA A 240 27.69 -79.34 72.35
N PRO A 241 26.71 -79.95 73.03
CA PRO A 241 26.55 -79.78 74.47
C PRO A 241 27.71 -80.44 75.23
N PRO A 242 28.13 -79.87 76.38
CA PRO A 242 29.21 -80.41 77.18
C PRO A 242 28.82 -81.76 77.80
N PRO A 243 29.79 -82.67 78.00
CA PRO A 243 29.53 -83.95 78.65
C PRO A 243 29.23 -83.76 80.15
N GLN A 244 28.28 -84.59 80.61
CA GLN A 244 27.60 -84.68 81.92
C GLN A 244 28.26 -84.03 83.14
#